data_AF-A0A7V1F5U7-F1
#
_entry.id   AF-A0A7V1F5U7-F1
#
_cell.length_a   1.000
_cell.length_b   1.000
_cell.length_c   1.000
_cell.angle_alpha   90.00
_cell.angle_beta   90.00
_cell.angle_gamma   90.00
#
_symmetry.space_group_name_H-M   'P 1'
#
loop_
_entity.id
_entity.type
_entity.pdbx_description
1 polymer ?
#
loop_
_entity_poly.entity_id
_entity_poly.type
_entity_poly.pdbx_seq_one_letter_code
_entity_poly.pdbx_strand_id
1 'polypeptide(L)'
;MMLNSHEFETWSQFWISTTSHYAQSSLKQPQPVNQFVTSDKKRIANIVFDYIKPICINFLNIVVGKAESSYAEEVSQGLCINRLLGKNALHLLPPQSSQAISQLLQETFYLGVVTQLYFFTFPTREFCEKVNISQLQQKWEIDAIAADSVMGYYGDPKNPMCMELWEYHFKTKVINTLKNHIKLGFFGAGKYKAFFRNIYLAGALLVMDYDLSTKRQ
;
A
#
# COMPACT_ATOMS: atom_id res chain seq x y z
N MET A 1 -15.32 -22.75 -4.07
CA MET A 1 -14.70 -22.39 -5.36
C MET A 1 -13.45 -21.59 -5.02
N MET A 2 -12.24 -22.13 -5.22
CA MET A 2 -11.00 -21.45 -4.83
C MET A 2 -10.73 -20.33 -5.85
N LEU A 3 -10.98 -19.09 -5.45
CA LEU A 3 -10.48 -17.90 -6.14
C LEU A 3 -8.98 -17.82 -5.87
N ASN A 4 -8.17 -18.52 -6.68
CA ASN A 4 -6.73 -18.26 -6.74
C ASN A 4 -6.54 -17.01 -7.61
N SER A 5 -6.64 -15.82 -7.03
CA SER A 5 -6.21 -14.63 -7.75
C SER A 5 -4.68 -14.63 -7.78
N HIS A 6 -4.12 -14.85 -8.97
CA HIS A 6 -2.67 -14.84 -9.21
C HIS A 6 -1.99 -13.57 -8.63
N GLU A 7 -2.74 -12.47 -8.58
CA GLU A 7 -2.32 -11.18 -8.07
C GLU A 7 -2.13 -11.14 -6.55
N PHE A 8 -3.02 -11.73 -5.74
CA PHE A 8 -2.81 -11.79 -4.29
C PHE A 8 -1.53 -12.58 -3.97
N GLU A 9 -1.29 -13.70 -4.67
CA GLU A 9 -0.07 -14.47 -4.47
C GLU A 9 1.17 -13.65 -4.80
N THR A 10 1.16 -12.86 -5.89
CA THR A 10 2.26 -11.95 -6.22
C THR A 10 2.57 -10.99 -5.08
N TRP A 11 1.56 -10.27 -4.58
CA TRP A 11 1.77 -9.26 -3.53
C TRP A 11 2.09 -9.88 -2.17
N SER A 12 1.52 -11.05 -1.87
CA SER A 12 1.87 -11.84 -0.69
C SER A 12 3.34 -12.28 -0.73
N GLN A 13 3.83 -12.81 -1.85
CA GLN A 13 5.24 -13.22 -1.98
C GLN A 13 6.19 -12.02 -1.93
N PHE A 14 5.81 -10.91 -2.56
CA PHE A 14 6.55 -9.66 -2.45
C PHE A 14 6.67 -9.19 -0.99
N TRP A 15 5.59 -9.23 -0.23
CA TRP A 15 5.60 -8.87 1.18
C TRP A 15 6.45 -9.84 2.02
N ILE A 16 6.31 -11.16 1.80
CA ILE A 16 7.10 -12.18 2.51
C ILE A 16 8.59 -11.99 2.26
N SER A 17 8.98 -11.78 1.00
CA SER A 17 10.37 -11.54 0.61
C SER A 17 10.91 -10.26 1.25
N THR A 18 10.17 -9.15 1.15
CA THR A 18 10.59 -7.85 1.72
C THR A 18 10.74 -7.93 3.23
N THR A 19 9.78 -8.56 3.92
CA THR A 19 9.79 -8.72 5.38
C THR A 19 10.91 -9.68 5.83
N SER A 20 11.21 -10.72 5.05
CA SER A 20 12.32 -11.64 5.33
C SER A 20 13.66 -10.93 5.24
N HIS A 21 13.88 -10.15 4.18
CA HIS A 21 15.11 -9.36 4.03
C HIS A 21 15.23 -8.27 5.10
N TYR A 22 14.12 -7.61 5.45
CA TYR A 22 14.07 -6.69 6.58
C TYR A 22 14.52 -7.38 7.87
N ALA A 23 13.90 -8.51 8.23
CA ALA A 23 14.22 -9.27 9.43
C ALA A 23 15.70 -9.69 9.49
N GLN A 24 16.25 -10.20 8.38
CA GLN A 24 17.66 -10.59 8.30
C GLN A 24 18.63 -9.41 8.44
N SER A 25 18.27 -8.24 7.90
CA SER A 25 19.13 -7.05 7.93
C SER A 25 19.09 -6.28 9.24
N SER A 26 17.97 -6.38 9.98
CA SER A 26 17.65 -5.44 11.06
C SER A 26 17.45 -6.11 12.43
N LEU A 27 17.11 -7.40 12.48
CA LEU A 27 16.89 -8.12 13.73
C LEU A 27 18.12 -8.94 14.13
N LYS A 28 18.57 -8.80 15.39
CA LYS A 28 19.70 -9.57 15.95
C LYS A 28 19.44 -11.09 15.93
N GLN A 29 18.17 -11.50 16.00
CA GLN A 29 17.71 -12.86 15.84
C GLN A 29 16.47 -12.83 14.94
N PRO A 30 16.59 -13.10 13.63
CA PRO A 30 15.46 -13.02 12.71
C PRO A 30 14.42 -14.07 13.09
N GLN A 31 13.22 -13.62 13.48
CA GLN A 31 12.08 -14.52 13.59
C GLN A 31 11.65 -14.93 12.17
N PRO A 32 11.32 -16.21 11.96
CA PRO A 32 10.94 -16.66 10.63
C PRO A 32 9.55 -16.07 10.27
N VAL A 33 9.42 -15.55 9.05
CA VAL A 33 8.22 -14.83 8.57
C VAL A 33 6.96 -15.72 8.59
N ASN A 34 7.15 -17.04 8.60
CA ASN A 34 6.10 -18.04 8.79
C ASN A 34 5.34 -17.91 10.13
N GLN A 35 5.87 -17.19 11.13
CA GLN A 35 5.13 -16.86 12.35
C GLN A 35 4.02 -15.82 12.11
N PHE A 36 4.17 -14.95 11.11
CA PHE A 36 3.17 -13.93 10.79
C PHE A 36 2.11 -14.43 9.79
N VAL A 37 2.46 -15.39 8.94
CA VAL A 37 1.63 -15.88 7.83
C VAL A 37 1.27 -17.35 8.04
N THR A 38 0.15 -17.60 8.72
CA THR A 38 -0.46 -18.93 8.80
C THR A 38 -1.31 -19.22 7.55
N SER A 39 -1.57 -20.49 7.26
CA SER A 39 -2.45 -20.88 6.14
C SER A 39 -3.85 -20.24 6.24
N ASP A 40 -4.41 -20.15 7.44
CA ASP A 40 -5.71 -19.50 7.66
C ASP A 40 -5.64 -17.98 7.44
N LYS A 41 -4.59 -17.31 7.92
CA LYS A 41 -4.39 -15.89 7.65
C LYS A 41 -4.25 -15.63 6.15
N LYS A 42 -3.49 -16.46 5.44
CA LYS A 42 -3.33 -16.36 3.98
C LYS A 42 -4.67 -16.54 3.26
N ARG A 43 -5.47 -17.54 3.67
CA ARG A 43 -6.82 -17.78 3.13
C ARG A 43 -7.73 -16.57 3.33
N ILE A 44 -7.82 -16.04 4.56
CA ILE A 44 -8.68 -14.89 4.88
C ILE A 44 -8.19 -13.64 4.13
N ALA A 45 -6.88 -13.39 4.13
CA ALA A 45 -6.28 -12.26 3.43
C ALA A 45 -6.59 -12.28 1.92
N ASN A 46 -6.57 -13.46 1.29
CA ASN A 46 -6.94 -13.60 -0.12
C ASN A 46 -8.42 -13.24 -0.36
N ILE A 47 -9.34 -13.71 0.50
CA ILE A 47 -10.76 -13.40 0.38
C ILE A 47 -10.99 -11.87 0.49
N VAL A 48 -10.38 -11.23 1.48
CA VAL A 48 -10.47 -9.77 1.65
C VAL A 48 -9.87 -9.04 0.45
N PHE A 49 -8.68 -9.47 0.00
CA PHE A 49 -8.00 -8.87 -1.13
C PHE A 49 -8.88 -8.89 -2.37
N ASP A 50 -9.48 -10.03 -2.70
CA ASP A 50 -10.39 -10.15 -3.85
C ASP A 50 -11.58 -9.19 -3.74
N TYR A 51 -12.07 -8.94 -2.52
CA TYR A 51 -13.20 -8.05 -2.27
C TYR A 51 -12.82 -6.56 -2.42
N ILE A 52 -11.66 -6.14 -1.92
CA ILE A 52 -11.18 -4.75 -2.01
C ILE A 52 -10.41 -4.44 -3.31
N LYS A 53 -10.07 -5.46 -4.10
CA LYS A 53 -9.28 -5.34 -5.33
C LYS A 53 -9.80 -4.26 -6.30
N PRO A 54 -11.12 -4.13 -6.57
CA PRO A 54 -11.61 -3.06 -7.44
C PRO A 54 -11.24 -1.66 -6.92
N ILE A 55 -11.27 -1.44 -5.60
CA ILE A 55 -10.85 -0.18 -4.96
C ILE A 55 -9.36 0.04 -5.19
N CYS A 56 -8.53 -0.98 -4.96
CA CYS A 56 -7.08 -0.93 -5.17
C CYS A 56 -6.72 -0.51 -6.60
N ILE A 57 -7.37 -1.10 -7.60
CA ILE A 57 -7.13 -0.81 -9.02
C ILE A 57 -7.51 0.64 -9.35
N ASN A 58 -8.69 1.09 -8.89
CA ASN A 58 -9.14 2.46 -9.11
C ASN A 58 -8.17 3.48 -8.49
N PHE A 59 -7.79 3.27 -7.24
CA PHE A 59 -6.83 4.12 -6.55
C PHE A 59 -5.49 4.20 -7.27
N LEU A 60 -4.93 3.05 -7.66
CA LEU A 60 -3.66 3.03 -8.38
C LEU A 60 -3.75 3.74 -9.73
N ASN A 61 -4.87 3.64 -10.44
CA ASN A 61 -5.12 4.39 -11.68
C ASN A 61 -5.12 5.91 -11.44
N ILE A 62 -5.70 6.38 -10.33
CA ILE A 62 -5.65 7.80 -9.93
C ILE A 62 -4.20 8.22 -9.61
N VAL A 63 -3.50 7.42 -8.80
CA VAL A 63 -2.12 7.70 -8.39
C VAL A 63 -1.17 7.83 -9.59
N VAL A 64 -1.35 7.01 -10.64
CA VAL A 64 -0.55 7.11 -11.87
C VAL A 64 -1.09 8.12 -12.89
N GLY A 65 -2.23 8.76 -12.62
CA GLY A 65 -2.85 9.77 -13.48
C GLY A 65 -3.53 9.20 -14.74
N LYS A 66 -4.04 7.96 -14.66
CA LYS A 66 -4.85 7.32 -15.72
C LYS A 66 -6.35 7.47 -15.53
N ALA A 67 -6.78 7.82 -14.32
CA ALA A 67 -8.17 8.06 -13.96
C ALA A 67 -8.26 9.25 -13.01
N GLU A 68 -9.46 9.80 -12.89
CA GLU A 68 -9.82 10.77 -11.89
C GLU A 68 -10.73 10.11 -10.85
N SER A 69 -10.73 10.65 -9.63
CA SER A 69 -11.68 10.26 -8.60
C SER A 69 -13.10 10.59 -9.03
N SER A 70 -14.01 9.63 -8.83
CA SER A 70 -15.45 9.86 -9.00
C SER A 70 -16.09 10.63 -7.83
N TYR A 71 -15.34 10.88 -6.74
CA TYR A 71 -15.88 11.45 -5.51
C TYR A 71 -15.48 12.91 -5.27
N ALA A 72 -14.23 13.28 -5.59
CA ALA A 72 -13.75 14.65 -5.42
C ALA A 72 -12.50 14.92 -6.29
N GLU A 73 -12.43 16.08 -6.94
CA GLU A 73 -11.29 16.45 -7.79
C GLU A 73 -9.98 16.55 -6.99
N GLU A 74 -10.07 17.01 -5.75
CA GLU A 74 -8.97 17.17 -4.81
C GLU A 74 -8.25 15.85 -4.53
N VAL A 75 -8.95 14.72 -4.62
CA VAL A 75 -8.38 13.37 -4.53
C VAL A 75 -7.39 13.16 -5.67
N SER A 76 -7.82 13.42 -6.91
CA SER A 76 -6.98 13.27 -8.10
C SER A 76 -5.72 14.15 -8.00
N GLN A 77 -5.89 15.40 -7.55
CA GLN A 77 -4.78 16.34 -7.39
C GLN A 77 -3.83 15.96 -6.24
N GLY A 78 -4.37 15.43 -5.14
CA GLY A 78 -3.63 15.07 -3.94
C GLY A 78 -2.83 13.77 -4.07
N LEU A 79 -3.37 12.79 -4.79
CA LEU A 79 -2.80 11.44 -4.89
C LEU A 79 -1.97 11.20 -6.15
N CYS A 80 -2.18 11.98 -7.22
CA CYS A 80 -1.48 11.74 -8.48
C CYS A 80 0.01 12.11 -8.36
N ILE A 81 0.91 11.19 -8.74
CA ILE A 81 2.37 11.43 -8.69
C ILE A 81 2.82 12.55 -9.64
N ASN A 82 2.01 12.89 -10.64
CA ASN A 82 2.30 13.98 -11.57
C ASN A 82 2.50 15.32 -10.84
N ARG A 83 1.89 15.51 -9.65
CA ARG A 83 2.13 16.71 -8.83
C ARG A 83 3.58 16.87 -8.36
N LEU A 84 4.33 15.76 -8.24
CA LEU A 84 5.75 15.76 -7.90
C LEU A 84 6.65 15.81 -9.13
N LEU A 85 6.21 15.21 -10.23
CA LEU A 85 6.97 15.18 -11.48
C LEU A 85 6.84 16.49 -12.27
N GLY A 86 5.82 17.30 -11.99
CA GLY A 86 5.56 18.59 -12.63
C GLY A 86 5.35 18.42 -14.14
N LYS A 87 6.17 19.13 -14.94
CA LYS A 87 6.10 19.08 -16.41
C LYS A 87 6.45 17.70 -17.00
N ASN A 88 7.05 16.81 -16.20
CA ASN A 88 7.41 15.46 -16.63
C ASN A 88 6.39 14.43 -16.14
N ALA A 89 5.10 14.65 -16.42
CA ALA A 89 4.05 13.70 -16.05
C ALA A 89 4.45 12.25 -16.38
N LEU A 90 4.01 11.28 -15.58
CA LEU A 90 4.49 9.91 -15.61
C LEU A 90 4.41 9.25 -17.00
N HIS A 91 3.37 9.58 -17.78
CA HIS A 91 3.19 9.08 -19.15
C HIS A 91 4.14 9.73 -20.18
N LEU A 92 4.77 10.85 -19.83
CA LEU A 92 5.75 11.56 -20.67
C LEU A 92 7.19 11.12 -20.39
N LEU A 93 7.43 10.35 -19.33
CA LEU A 93 8.75 9.77 -19.07
C LEU A 93 9.08 8.67 -20.08
N PRO A 94 10.37 8.35 -20.30
CA PRO A 94 10.77 7.17 -21.06
C PRO A 94 10.02 5.92 -20.58
N PRO A 95 9.58 5.01 -21.47
CA PRO A 95 8.73 3.87 -21.10
C PRO A 95 9.27 3.05 -19.92
N GLN A 96 10.58 2.79 -19.91
CA GLN A 96 11.25 2.09 -18.82
C GLN A 96 11.11 2.82 -17.46
N SER A 97 11.29 4.14 -17.45
CA SER A 97 11.12 4.97 -16.23
C SER A 97 9.67 5.03 -15.77
N SER A 98 8.74 5.21 -16.72
CA SER A 98 7.30 5.23 -16.44
C SER A 98 6.84 3.91 -15.82
N GLN A 99 7.27 2.78 -16.39
CA GLN A 99 6.98 1.44 -15.89
C GLN A 99 7.61 1.20 -14.51
N ALA A 100 8.89 1.55 -14.33
CA ALA A 100 9.59 1.36 -13.06
C ALA A 100 8.93 2.15 -11.91
N ILE A 101 8.52 3.39 -12.15
CA ILE A 101 7.82 4.21 -11.15
C ILE A 101 6.41 3.69 -10.90
N SER A 102 5.67 3.29 -11.95
CA SER A 102 4.34 2.69 -11.80
C SER A 102 4.39 1.41 -10.95
N GLN A 103 5.39 0.55 -11.20
CA GLN A 103 5.60 -0.67 -10.41
C GLN A 103 5.91 -0.34 -8.96
N LEU A 104 6.75 0.67 -8.70
CA LEU A 104 7.12 1.09 -7.36
C LEU A 104 5.93 1.62 -6.55
N LEU A 105 5.00 2.32 -7.21
CA LEU A 105 3.75 2.79 -6.61
C LEU A 105 2.86 1.63 -6.19
N GLN A 106 2.70 0.64 -7.07
CA GLN A 106 1.95 -0.59 -6.77
C GLN A 106 2.57 -1.35 -5.61
N GLU A 107 3.88 -1.60 -5.66
CA GLU A 107 4.62 -2.27 -4.60
C GLU A 107 4.46 -1.55 -3.25
N THR A 108 4.58 -0.22 -3.26
CA THR A 108 4.44 0.57 -2.03
C THR A 108 3.04 0.48 -1.45
N PHE A 109 2.01 0.63 -2.29
CA PHE A 109 0.62 0.52 -1.88
C PHE A 109 0.30 -0.87 -1.33
N TYR A 110 0.64 -1.92 -2.08
CA TYR A 110 0.35 -3.29 -1.69
C TYR A 110 1.21 -3.79 -0.53
N LEU A 111 2.41 -3.21 -0.30
CA LEU A 111 3.15 -3.44 0.94
C LEU A 111 2.30 -3.02 2.14
N GLY A 112 1.61 -1.89 2.06
CA GLY A 112 0.69 -1.39 3.09
C GLY A 112 -0.49 -2.33 3.32
N VAL A 113 -1.20 -2.67 2.23
CA VAL A 113 -2.35 -3.59 2.24
C VAL A 113 -1.98 -4.92 2.90
N VAL A 114 -0.92 -5.57 2.42
CA VAL A 114 -0.54 -6.91 2.89
C VAL A 114 0.04 -6.86 4.31
N THR A 115 0.71 -5.77 4.71
CA THR A 115 1.13 -5.57 6.10
C THR A 115 -0.08 -5.59 7.03
N GLN A 116 -1.13 -4.83 6.72
CA GLN A 116 -2.34 -4.79 7.55
C GLN A 116 -3.03 -6.16 7.62
N LEU A 117 -3.10 -6.87 6.49
CA LEU A 117 -3.71 -8.19 6.40
C LEU A 117 -2.99 -9.26 7.23
N TYR A 118 -1.66 -9.22 7.33
CA TYR A 118 -0.89 -10.25 8.04
C TYR A 118 -0.56 -9.91 9.49
N PHE A 119 -0.25 -8.65 9.80
CA PHE A 119 0.12 -8.26 11.17
C PHE A 119 -1.07 -8.16 12.10
N PHE A 120 -2.20 -7.65 11.61
CA PHE A 120 -3.37 -7.43 12.44
C PHE A 120 -4.39 -8.54 12.23
N THR A 121 -5.03 -8.96 13.31
CA THR A 121 -6.08 -9.98 13.28
C THR A 121 -7.40 -9.34 13.70
N PHE A 122 -8.41 -9.46 12.84
CA PHE A 122 -9.75 -8.97 13.12
C PHE A 122 -10.74 -10.14 13.09
N PRO A 123 -11.47 -10.42 14.19
CA PRO A 123 -12.37 -11.58 14.30
C PRO A 123 -13.51 -11.61 13.30
N THR A 124 -13.76 -10.49 12.61
CA THR A 124 -14.90 -10.27 11.70
C THR A 124 -14.47 -10.14 10.25
N ARG A 125 -13.17 -10.19 9.97
CA ARG A 125 -12.56 -9.90 8.66
C ARG A 125 -13.09 -10.77 7.52
N GLU A 126 -13.53 -11.99 7.83
CA GLU A 126 -14.06 -12.92 6.82
C GLU A 126 -15.51 -12.64 6.39
N PHE A 127 -16.27 -11.80 7.12
CA PHE A 127 -17.66 -11.44 6.79
C PHE A 127 -17.72 -10.31 5.75
N CYS A 128 -17.13 -10.56 4.58
CA CYS A 128 -16.92 -9.57 3.52
C CYS A 128 -18.25 -9.02 2.98
N GLU A 129 -19.27 -9.87 2.92
CA GLU A 129 -20.62 -9.53 2.45
C GLU A 129 -21.30 -8.42 3.25
N LYS A 130 -20.80 -8.10 4.44
CA LYS A 130 -21.34 -7.05 5.31
C LYS A 130 -20.75 -5.67 5.03
N VAL A 131 -19.74 -5.58 4.18
CA VAL A 131 -19.05 -4.32 3.88
C VAL A 131 -19.67 -3.69 2.64
N ASN A 132 -20.22 -2.49 2.78
CA ASN A 132 -20.62 -1.68 1.64
C ASN A 132 -19.38 -1.10 0.95
N ILE A 133 -18.92 -1.76 -0.12
CA ILE A 133 -17.70 -1.40 -0.86
C ILE A 133 -17.74 0.02 -1.42
N SER A 134 -18.87 0.47 -1.96
CA SER A 134 -18.99 1.83 -2.52
C SER A 134 -18.85 2.88 -1.42
N GLN A 135 -19.50 2.67 -0.27
CA GLN A 135 -19.39 3.58 0.87
C GLN A 135 -17.98 3.56 1.49
N LEU A 136 -17.38 2.37 1.59
CA LEU A 136 -15.99 2.21 2.04
C LEU A 136 -15.06 3.01 1.13
N GLN A 137 -15.16 2.83 -0.20
CA GLN A 137 -14.31 3.53 -1.16
C GLN A 137 -14.48 5.05 -1.06
N GLN A 138 -15.72 5.54 -1.06
CA GLN A 138 -16.00 6.98 -1.00
C GLN A 138 -15.34 7.64 0.20
N LYS A 139 -15.47 7.04 1.39
CA LYS A 139 -14.86 7.57 2.61
C LYS A 139 -13.33 7.47 2.54
N TRP A 140 -12.84 6.25 2.30
CA TRP A 140 -11.42 5.95 2.33
C TRP A 140 -10.62 6.78 1.33
N GLU A 141 -11.14 7.01 0.14
CA GLU A 141 -10.42 7.70 -0.93
C GLU A 141 -10.14 9.17 -0.59
N ILE A 142 -11.02 9.81 0.17
CA ILE A 142 -10.80 11.15 0.73
C ILE A 142 -9.71 11.11 1.80
N ASP A 143 -9.81 10.16 2.74
CA ASP A 143 -8.85 9.99 3.82
C ASP A 143 -7.45 9.62 3.28
N ALA A 144 -7.37 8.93 2.14
CA ALA A 144 -6.13 8.51 1.51
C ALA A 144 -5.24 9.68 1.05
N ILE A 145 -5.82 10.86 0.79
CA ILE A 145 -5.06 12.08 0.43
C ILE A 145 -4.03 12.41 1.51
N ALA A 146 -4.39 12.21 2.78
CA ALA A 146 -3.57 12.49 3.95
C ALA A 146 -3.62 11.32 4.95
N ALA A 147 -3.45 10.09 4.45
CA ALA A 147 -3.49 8.86 5.23
C ALA A 147 -2.53 8.89 6.44
N ASP A 148 -1.41 9.59 6.32
CA ASP A 148 -0.48 9.76 7.44
C ASP A 148 -1.04 10.59 8.61
N SER A 149 -1.89 11.56 8.31
CA SER A 149 -2.57 12.40 9.28
C SER A 149 -3.74 11.66 9.92
N VAL A 150 -4.43 10.81 9.15
CA VAL A 150 -5.55 9.98 9.62
C VAL A 150 -5.06 8.84 10.51
N MET A 151 -4.02 8.13 10.08
CA MET A 151 -3.48 6.99 10.83
C MET A 151 -2.56 7.42 11.99
N GLY A 152 -1.99 8.61 11.93
CA GLY A 152 -0.98 9.06 12.88
C GLY A 152 0.24 8.13 12.90
N TYR A 153 0.45 7.44 14.02
CA TYR A 153 1.47 6.40 14.12
C TYR A 153 0.86 5.03 13.76
N TYR A 154 1.28 4.45 12.63
CA TYR A 154 0.81 3.15 12.19
C TYR A 154 1.60 2.01 12.84
N GLY A 155 0.91 1.18 13.63
CA GLY A 155 1.50 0.09 14.39
C GLY A 155 1.66 0.43 15.87
N ASP A 156 2.43 -0.37 16.60
CA ASP A 156 2.74 -0.13 18.01
C ASP A 156 4.04 0.68 18.11
N PRO A 157 4.06 1.86 18.76
CA PRO A 157 5.30 2.60 18.99
C PRO A 157 6.37 1.79 19.73
N LYS A 158 5.98 0.78 20.52
CA LYS A 158 6.87 -0.15 21.21
C LYS A 158 7.34 -1.30 20.31
N ASN A 159 6.64 -1.57 19.21
CA ASN A 159 7.01 -2.54 18.18
C ASN A 159 6.77 -1.92 16.79
N PRO A 160 7.69 -1.04 16.34
CA PRO A 160 7.52 -0.16 15.18
C PRO A 160 7.58 -0.87 13.82
N MET A 161 7.42 -2.20 13.79
CA MET A 161 7.71 -3.06 12.65
C MET A 161 6.99 -2.64 11.35
N CYS A 162 5.76 -2.14 11.43
CA CYS A 162 5.03 -1.63 10.26
C CYS A 162 5.79 -0.49 9.58
N MET A 163 6.16 0.53 10.37
CA MET A 163 6.86 1.69 9.86
C MET A 163 8.33 1.37 9.51
N GLU A 164 8.97 0.45 10.22
CA GLU A 164 10.33 0.00 9.90
C GLU A 164 10.37 -0.76 8.56
N LEU A 165 9.37 -1.59 8.26
CA LEU A 165 9.25 -2.27 6.98
C LEU A 165 9.10 -1.28 5.83
N TRP A 166 8.28 -0.25 6.01
CA TRP A 166 8.17 0.87 5.07
C TRP A 166 9.52 1.58 4.88
N GLU A 167 10.18 1.96 5.98
CA GLU A 167 11.47 2.65 5.94
C GLU A 167 12.55 1.81 5.23
N TYR A 168 12.56 0.51 5.47
CA TYR A 168 13.43 -0.45 4.80
C TYR A 168 13.16 -0.46 3.29
N HIS A 169 11.90 -0.64 2.87
CA HIS A 169 11.52 -0.62 1.45
C HIS A 169 11.90 0.71 0.77
N PHE A 170 11.68 1.84 1.46
CA PHE A 170 12.05 3.16 0.95
C PHE A 170 13.56 3.28 0.70
N LYS A 171 14.38 2.93 1.69
CA LYS A 171 15.84 3.08 1.66
C LYS A 171 16.52 2.12 0.68
N THR A 172 15.96 0.94 0.49
CA THR A 172 16.58 -0.11 -0.34
C THR A 172 16.09 -0.10 -1.78
N LYS A 173 14.81 0.22 -2.02
CA LYS A 173 14.19 0.14 -3.34
C LYS A 173 13.74 1.49 -3.86
N VAL A 174 12.83 2.18 -3.15
CA VAL A 174 12.18 3.40 -3.67
C VAL A 174 13.19 4.46 -4.05
N ILE A 175 14.06 4.85 -3.12
CA ILE A 175 15.00 5.95 -3.36
C ILE A 175 15.99 5.62 -4.49
N ASN A 176 16.43 4.37 -4.59
CA ASN A 176 17.39 3.93 -5.61
C ASN A 176 16.75 3.93 -7.00
N THR A 177 15.54 3.38 -7.13
CA THR A 177 14.76 3.43 -8.37
C THR A 177 14.50 4.87 -8.79
N LEU A 178 14.05 5.73 -7.88
CA LEU A 178 13.81 7.13 -8.21
C LEU A 178 15.10 7.84 -8.66
N LYS A 179 16.24 7.67 -7.97
CA LYS A 179 17.53 8.26 -8.40
C LYS A 179 17.95 7.85 -9.81
N ASN A 180 17.63 6.62 -10.22
CA ASN A 180 18.00 6.08 -11.54
C ASN A 180 17.08 6.58 -12.67
N HIS A 181 15.81 6.89 -12.35
CA HIS A 181 14.80 7.19 -13.35
C HIS A 181 14.37 8.67 -13.39
N ILE A 182 14.61 9.42 -12.32
CA ILE A 182 14.29 10.85 -12.21
C ILE A 182 15.43 11.62 -11.55
N LYS A 183 15.62 12.87 -11.98
CA LYS A 183 16.59 13.78 -11.37
C LYS A 183 16.07 14.28 -10.03
N LEU A 184 16.36 13.56 -8.95
CA LEU A 184 16.05 13.99 -7.59
C LEU A 184 16.99 15.12 -7.17
N GLY A 185 16.49 16.35 -7.14
CA GLY A 185 17.17 17.45 -6.43
C GLY A 185 17.27 17.17 -4.93
N PHE A 186 18.12 17.91 -4.21
CA PHE A 186 18.42 17.69 -2.79
C PHE A 186 17.15 17.67 -1.89
N PHE A 187 16.21 18.59 -2.13
CA PHE A 187 14.92 18.65 -1.44
C PHE A 187 13.86 17.68 -1.99
N GLY A 188 14.12 17.05 -3.15
CA GLY A 188 13.19 16.13 -3.79
C GLY A 188 13.00 14.85 -2.98
N ALA A 189 14.09 14.28 -2.47
CA ALA A 189 14.06 13.01 -1.74
C ALA A 189 13.06 13.00 -0.57
N GLY A 190 12.98 14.09 0.20
CA GLY A 190 12.02 14.22 1.30
C GLY A 190 10.56 14.25 0.82
N LYS A 191 10.27 15.00 -0.26
CA LYS A 191 8.92 15.06 -0.84
C LYS A 191 8.45 13.71 -1.38
N TYR A 192 9.32 13.00 -2.10
CA TYR A 192 9.02 11.65 -2.58
C TYR A 192 8.87 10.67 -1.42
N LYS A 193 9.70 10.77 -0.36
CA LYS A 193 9.52 9.95 0.84
C LYS A 193 8.15 10.15 1.47
N ALA A 194 7.74 11.40 1.68
CA ALA A 194 6.43 11.72 2.25
C ALA A 194 5.28 11.19 1.38
N PHE A 195 5.37 11.39 0.06
CA PHE A 195 4.37 10.91 -0.89
C PHE A 195 4.24 9.38 -0.87
N PHE A 196 5.35 8.65 -1.05
CA PHE A 196 5.29 7.19 -1.04
C PHE A 196 4.90 6.63 0.34
N ARG A 197 5.30 7.29 1.44
CA ARG A 197 4.81 6.95 2.79
C ARG A 197 3.29 7.07 2.86
N ASN A 198 2.72 8.14 2.30
CA ASN A 198 1.27 8.32 2.26
C ASN A 198 0.60 7.22 1.42
N ILE A 199 1.19 6.80 0.30
CA ILE A 199 0.68 5.66 -0.51
C ILE A 199 0.71 4.35 0.28
N TYR A 200 1.80 4.06 1.00
CA TYR A 200 1.91 2.89 1.88
C TYR A 200 0.80 2.91 2.96
N LEU A 201 0.64 4.05 3.62
CA LEU A 201 -0.37 4.22 4.67
C LEU A 201 -1.79 4.17 4.10
N ALA A 202 -2.05 4.70 2.91
CA ALA A 202 -3.35 4.59 2.25
C ALA A 202 -3.75 3.12 2.02
N GLY A 203 -2.80 2.27 1.62
CA GLY A 203 -3.03 0.83 1.48
C GLY A 203 -3.36 0.13 2.80
N ALA A 204 -2.64 0.47 3.88
CA ALA A 204 -2.93 -0.04 5.21
C ALA A 204 -4.29 0.45 5.74
N LEU A 205 -4.58 1.75 5.56
CA LEU A 205 -5.83 2.41 5.93
C LEU A 205 -7.03 1.76 5.26
N LEU A 206 -6.94 1.39 3.97
CA LEU A 206 -8.03 0.71 3.26
C LEU A 206 -8.46 -0.56 3.98
N VAL A 207 -7.48 -1.40 4.35
CA VAL A 207 -7.75 -2.66 5.03
C VAL A 207 -8.24 -2.40 6.46
N MET A 208 -7.72 -1.38 7.14
CA MET A 208 -8.22 -0.98 8.47
C MET A 208 -9.68 -0.51 8.43
N ASP A 209 -10.05 0.36 7.47
CA ASP A 209 -11.43 0.82 7.32
C ASP A 209 -12.36 -0.31 6.90
N TYR A 210 -11.88 -1.23 6.04
CA TYR A 210 -12.57 -2.48 5.75
C TYR A 210 -12.84 -3.27 7.05
N ASP A 211 -11.81 -3.50 7.86
CA ASP A 211 -11.92 -4.23 9.12
C ASP A 211 -12.92 -3.59 10.08
N LEU A 212 -12.88 -2.26 10.24
CA LEU A 212 -13.80 -1.51 11.09
C LEU A 212 -15.23 -1.50 10.57
N SER A 213 -15.41 -1.66 9.26
CA SER A 213 -16.71 -1.79 8.61
C SER A 213 -17.32 -3.18 8.76
N THR A 214 -16.50 -4.21 9.05
CA THR A 214 -17.00 -5.55 9.35
C THR A 214 -17.55 -5.61 10.78
N LYS A 215 -18.88 -5.83 10.94
CA LYS A 215 -19.51 -5.98 12.25
C LYS A 215 -20.10 -7.38 12.44
N ARG A 216 -19.89 -7.98 13.62
CA ARG A 216 -20.72 -9.10 14.10
C ARG A 216 -22.09 -8.52 14.48
N GLN A 217 -23.16 -9.15 14.01
CA GLN A 217 -24.50 -8.89 14.53
C GLN A 217 -24.60 -9.51 15.92
#